data_AF-A0A9D4W6K2-F1
#
_entry.id   AF-A0A9D4W6K2-F1
#
_cell.length_a   1.000
_cell.length_b   1.000
_cell.length_c   1.000
_cell.angle_alpha   90.00
_cell.angle_beta   90.00
_cell.angle_gamma   90.00
#
_symmetry.space_group_name_H-M   'P 1'
#
loop_
_entity.id
_entity.type
_entity.pdbx_description
1 polymer ?
#
loop_
_entity_poly.entity_id
_entity_poly.type
_entity_poly.pdbx_seq_one_letter_code
_entity_poly.pdbx_strand_id
1 'polypeptide(L)'
;MEEYARELEKLSYKLLELVSLSLGLPGDKFHDCFKNQLSTVKLNYYPPCPFPNLALGVGPHKDSSALTVLAQDEIGGLQVKRKSLGDWVPVKPIPTAFVINLGLEQ
;
A
#
# COMPACT_ATOMS: atom_id res chain seq x y z
N MET A 1 9.25 12.47 -10.20
CA MET A 1 8.04 12.13 -9.42
C MET A 1 6.85 11.82 -10.30
N GLU A 2 6.51 12.67 -11.27
CA GLU A 2 5.38 12.42 -12.17
C GLU A 2 5.52 11.13 -12.98
N GLU A 3 6.70 10.86 -13.55
CA GLU A 3 6.95 9.61 -14.29
C GLU A 3 6.77 8.38 -13.41
N TYR A 4 7.33 8.41 -12.20
CA TYR A 4 7.16 7.35 -11.20
C TYR A 4 5.68 7.14 -10.85
N ALA A 5 4.93 8.22 -10.64
CA ALA A 5 3.48 8.14 -10.37
C ALA A 5 2.72 7.50 -11.54
N ARG A 6 3.03 7.87 -12.78
CA ARG A 6 2.42 7.28 -14.00
C ARG A 6 2.72 5.78 -14.12
N GLU A 7 3.95 5.36 -13.85
CA GLU A 7 4.31 3.94 -13.91
C GLU A 7 3.67 3.13 -12.77
N LEU A 8 3.57 3.69 -11.57
CA LEU A 8 2.85 3.07 -10.45
C LEU A 8 1.34 2.97 -10.70
N GLU A 9 0.75 3.95 -11.39
CA GLU A 9 -0.66 3.91 -11.78
C GLU A 9 -0.91 2.76 -12.77
N LYS A 10 -0.08 2.63 -13.81
CA LYS A 10 -0.14 1.49 -14.73
C LYS A 10 0.02 0.15 -14.01
N LEU A 11 0.95 0.06 -13.05
CA LEU A 11 1.13 -1.13 -12.23
C LEU A 11 -0.13 -1.41 -11.38
N SER A 12 -0.74 -0.39 -10.81
CA SER A 12 -1.94 -0.51 -9.99
C SER A 12 -3.12 -1.07 -10.79
N TYR A 13 -3.34 -0.59 -12.02
CA TYR A 13 -4.36 -1.15 -12.91
C TYR A 13 -4.11 -2.64 -13.22
N LYS A 14 -2.86 -3.01 -13.55
CA LYS A 14 -2.52 -4.43 -13.77
C LYS A 14 -2.77 -5.30 -12.53
N LEU A 15 -2.48 -4.79 -11.34
CA LEU A 15 -2.77 -5.51 -10.09
C LEU A 15 -4.28 -5.67 -9.87
N LEU A 16 -5.07 -4.63 -10.15
CA LEU A 16 -6.54 -4.70 -10.07
C LEU A 16 -7.11 -5.71 -11.08
N GLU A 17 -6.57 -5.77 -12.30
CA GLU A 17 -6.94 -6.78 -13.29
C GLU A 17 -6.69 -8.21 -12.77
N LEU A 18 -5.51 -8.44 -12.19
CA LEU A 18 -5.16 -9.73 -11.62
C LEU A 18 -6.06 -10.10 -10.43
N VAL A 19 -6.38 -9.13 -9.56
CA VAL A 19 -7.34 -9.34 -8.46
C VAL A 19 -8.70 -9.72 -9.02
N SER A 20 -9.20 -9.01 -10.04
CA SER A 20 -10.47 -9.31 -10.69
C SER A 20 -10.52 -10.73 -11.24
N LEU A 21 -9.48 -11.13 -11.99
CA LEU A 21 -9.35 -12.48 -12.55
C LEU A 21 -9.31 -13.55 -11.45
N SER A 22 -8.61 -13.29 -10.34
CA SER A 22 -8.55 -14.23 -9.21
C SER A 22 -9.91 -14.48 -8.54
N LEU A 23 -10.86 -13.55 -8.71
CA LEU A 23 -12.24 -13.67 -8.24
C LEU A 23 -13.17 -14.31 -9.29
N GLY A 24 -12.66 -14.72 -10.45
CA GLY A 24 -13.45 -15.27 -11.55
C GLY A 24 -14.26 -14.21 -12.33
N LEU A 25 -13.86 -12.94 -12.23
CA LEU A 25 -14.49 -11.81 -12.92
C LEU A 25 -13.69 -11.42 -14.18
N PRO A 26 -14.29 -10.67 -15.13
CA PRO A 26 -13.53 -10.08 -16.24
C PRO A 26 -12.38 -9.20 -15.73
N GLY A 27 -11.21 -9.21 -16.37
CA GLY A 27 -10.04 -8.48 -15.88
C GLY A 27 -10.29 -6.98 -15.69
N ASP A 28 -11.07 -6.37 -16.57
CA ASP A 28 -11.41 -4.95 -16.55
C ASP A 28 -12.57 -4.60 -15.60
N LYS A 29 -13.11 -5.55 -14.83
CA LYS A 29 -14.32 -5.36 -14.00
C LYS A 29 -14.27 -4.14 -13.08
N PHE A 30 -13.08 -3.79 -12.59
CA PHE A 30 -12.89 -2.67 -11.67
C PHE A 30 -12.48 -1.36 -12.35
N HIS A 31 -12.16 -1.34 -13.65
CA HIS A 31 -11.62 -0.14 -14.32
C HIS A 31 -12.53 1.08 -14.20
N ASP A 32 -13.84 0.88 -14.35
CA ASP A 32 -14.81 1.98 -14.25
C ASP A 32 -14.92 2.58 -12.85
N CYS A 33 -14.56 1.85 -11.80
CA CYS A 33 -14.51 2.36 -10.43
C CYS A 33 -13.39 3.41 -10.26
N PHE A 34 -12.27 3.25 -10.98
CA PHE A 34 -11.06 4.05 -10.81
C PHE A 34 -10.84 5.09 -11.92
N LYS A 35 -11.67 5.09 -12.98
CA LYS A 35 -11.48 5.89 -14.21
C LYS A 35 -11.34 7.40 -14.01
N ASN A 36 -11.94 7.95 -12.95
CA ASN A 36 -11.88 9.38 -12.60
C ASN A 36 -11.31 9.61 -11.19
N GLN A 37 -10.64 8.60 -10.62
CA GLN A 37 -10.17 8.67 -9.25
C GLN A 37 -8.78 9.28 -9.19
N LEU A 38 -8.51 10.02 -8.11
CA LEU A 38 -7.26 10.76 -7.96
C LEU A 38 -6.19 9.88 -7.32
N SER A 39 -5.25 9.39 -8.13
CA SER A 39 -4.04 8.73 -7.64
C SER A 39 -3.19 9.72 -6.83
N THR A 40 -2.94 9.42 -5.55
CA THR A 40 -2.15 10.28 -4.66
C THR A 40 -0.81 9.63 -4.33
N VAL A 41 0.28 10.40 -4.43
CA VAL A 41 1.61 9.97 -3.96
C VAL A 41 1.92 10.66 -2.64
N LYS A 42 2.31 9.87 -1.63
CA LYS A 42 2.78 10.37 -0.34
C LYS A 42 4.24 9.96 -0.13
N LEU A 43 5.07 10.94 0.26
CA LEU A 43 6.46 10.71 0.67
C LEU A 43 6.53 10.87 2.18
N ASN A 44 6.83 9.78 2.88
CA ASN A 44 6.94 9.79 4.33
C ASN A 44 8.41 9.86 4.74
N TYR A 45 8.75 10.81 5.62
CA TYR A 45 10.06 10.88 6.26
C TYR A 45 9.88 10.79 7.77
N TYR A 46 10.44 9.73 8.36
CA TYR A 46 10.40 9.48 9.80
C TYR A 46 11.78 9.79 10.39
N PRO A 47 11.96 10.89 11.13
CA PRO A 47 13.26 11.23 11.71
C PRO A 47 13.66 10.24 12.81
N PRO A 48 14.97 10.08 13.10
CA PRO A 48 15.43 9.30 14.25
C PRO A 48 14.74 9.74 15.55
N CYS A 49 14.24 8.77 16.30
CA CYS A 49 13.55 9.00 17.56
C CYS A 49 14.41 8.54 18.74
N PRO A 50 14.64 9.36 19.78
CA PRO A 50 15.43 8.97 20.95
C PRO A 50 14.73 7.90 21.82
N PHE A 51 13.39 7.83 21.75
CA PHE A 51 12.58 6.88 22.52
C PHE A 51 11.63 6.10 21.60
N PRO A 52 12.15 5.27 20.68
CA PRO A 52 11.35 4.65 19.63
C PRO A 52 10.27 3.71 20.17
N ASN A 53 10.49 3.11 21.35
CA ASN A 53 9.50 2.23 22.01
C ASN A 53 8.30 2.98 22.60
N LEU A 54 8.35 4.33 22.66
CA LEU A 54 7.29 5.19 23.18
C LEU A 54 6.64 6.05 22.10
N ALA A 55 7.02 5.86 20.83
CA ALA A 55 6.57 6.69 19.72
C ALA A 55 5.98 5.83 18.60
N LEU A 56 5.09 6.44 17.80
CA LEU A 56 4.58 5.88 16.57
C LEU A 56 4.85 6.88 15.45
N GLY A 57 5.48 6.42 14.36
CA GLY A 57 5.65 7.24 13.16
C GLY A 57 4.29 7.59 12.55
N VAL A 58 3.42 6.60 12.41
CA VAL A 58 1.99 6.75 12.09
C VAL A 58 1.20 5.78 12.97
N GLY A 59 0.08 6.24 13.52
CA GLY A 59 -0.79 5.39 14.35
C GLY A 59 -1.49 4.28 13.54
N PRO A 60 -2.07 3.27 14.22
CA PRO A 60 -2.86 2.22 13.57
C PRO A 60 -3.99 2.79 12.73
N HIS A 61 -4.06 2.40 11.46
CA HIS A 61 -5.11 2.82 10.54
C HIS A 61 -5.32 1.79 9.43
N LYS A 62 -6.31 2.06 8.56
CA LYS A 62 -6.46 1.41 7.26
C LYS A 62 -6.34 2.49 6.19
N ASP A 63 -5.77 2.12 5.06
CA ASP A 63 -5.74 3.00 3.90
C ASP A 63 -7.17 3.24 3.40
N SER A 64 -7.44 4.48 3.00
CA SER A 64 -8.70 4.88 2.36
C SER A 64 -8.73 4.59 0.86
N SER A 65 -7.56 4.31 0.26
CA SER A 65 -7.45 3.88 -1.14
C SER A 65 -7.76 2.39 -1.26
N ALA A 66 -8.31 1.96 -2.40
CA ALA A 66 -8.55 0.54 -2.66
C ALA A 66 -7.24 -0.27 -2.73
N LEU A 67 -6.20 0.31 -3.32
CA LEU A 67 -4.88 -0.30 -3.50
C LEU A 67 -3.78 0.71 -3.15
N THR A 68 -2.76 0.26 -2.43
CA THR A 68 -1.54 1.04 -2.15
C THR A 68 -0.32 0.25 -2.61
N VAL A 69 0.53 0.89 -3.42
CA VAL A 69 1.85 0.38 -3.79
C VAL A 69 2.89 1.17 -3.00
N LEU A 70 3.55 0.51 -2.05
CA LEU A 70 4.48 1.13 -1.11
C LEU A 70 5.91 0.68 -1.39
N ALA A 71 6.78 1.66 -1.67
CA ALA A 71 8.22 1.51 -1.60
C ALA A 71 8.71 1.85 -0.18
N GLN A 72 9.61 1.04 0.36
CA GLN A 72 10.24 1.27 1.66
C GLN A 72 11.77 1.20 1.51
N ASP A 73 12.47 1.89 2.40
CA ASP A 73 13.93 1.78 2.50
C ASP A 73 14.35 0.54 3.30
N GLU A 74 15.65 0.39 3.53
CA GLU A 74 16.25 -0.73 4.25
C GLU A 74 16.04 -0.64 5.79
N ILE A 75 15.56 0.48 6.32
CA ILE A 75 15.42 0.70 7.77
C ILE A 75 14.21 -0.07 8.33
N GLY A 76 13.13 -0.15 7.55
CA GLY A 76 11.88 -0.78 7.96
C GLY A 76 11.06 0.06 8.96
N GLY A 77 10.16 -0.61 9.69
CA GLY A 77 9.25 0.04 10.65
C GLY A 77 7.77 -0.14 10.34
N LEU A 78 7.43 -0.60 9.13
CA LEU A 78 6.07 -0.99 8.79
C LEU A 78 5.65 -2.25 9.57
N GLN A 79 4.49 -2.19 10.20
CA GLN A 79 3.83 -3.32 10.83
C GLN A 79 2.40 -3.46 10.28
N VAL A 80 1.96 -4.70 10.10
CA VAL A 80 0.60 -5.02 9.66
C VAL A 80 -0.11 -5.85 10.73
N LYS A 81 -1.38 -5.54 10.98
CA LYS A 81 -2.20 -6.28 11.94
C LYS A 81 -2.86 -7.47 11.26
N ARG A 82 -2.59 -8.70 11.71
CA ARG A 82 -3.25 -9.89 11.17
C ARG A 82 -4.70 -9.95 11.66
N LYS A 83 -5.66 -10.05 10.73
CA LYS A 83 -7.09 -10.12 11.09
C LYS A 83 -7.43 -11.34 11.97
N SER A 84 -6.78 -12.48 11.73
CA SER A 84 -7.08 -13.75 12.40
C SER A 84 -6.62 -13.80 13.86
N LEU A 85 -5.48 -13.21 14.17
CA LEU A 85 -4.83 -13.32 15.48
C LEU A 85 -4.77 -11.98 16.24
N GLY A 86 -5.05 -10.87 15.56
CA GLY A 86 -5.04 -9.53 16.14
C GLY A 86 -3.65 -8.98 16.48
N ASP A 87 -2.59 -9.73 16.16
CA ASP A 87 -1.22 -9.36 16.44
C ASP A 87 -0.60 -8.52 15.31
N TRP A 88 0.42 -7.74 15.68
CA TRP A 88 1.19 -6.91 14.76
C TRP A 88 2.42 -7.68 14.29
N VAL A 89 2.58 -7.77 12.97
CA VAL A 89 3.70 -8.45 12.33
C VAL A 89 4.55 -7.43 11.59
N PRO A 90 5.88 -7.40 11.81
CA PRO A 90 6.76 -6.51 11.04
C PRO A 90 6.82 -6.96 9.58
N VAL A 91 6.77 -5.99 8.66
CA VAL A 91 7.03 -6.21 7.24
C VAL A 91 8.52 -5.99 7.01
N LYS A 92 9.26 -7.06 6.75
CA LYS A 92 10.70 -6.98 6.47
C LYS A 92 10.92 -6.27 5.13
N PRO A 93 11.76 -5.24 5.04
CA PRO A 93 12.20 -4.68 3.76
C PRO A 93 12.85 -5.76 2.89
N ILE A 94 12.46 -5.79 1.62
CA ILE A 94 13.07 -6.64 0.61
C ILE A 94 13.58 -5.69 -0.49
N PRO A 95 14.89 -5.70 -0.79
CA PRO A 95 15.46 -4.85 -1.84
C PRO A 95 14.68 -5.02 -3.14
N THR A 96 14.42 -3.90 -3.83
CA THR A 96 13.69 -3.80 -5.11
C THR A 96 12.24 -4.28 -5.12
N ALA A 97 11.68 -4.71 -3.98
CA ALA A 97 10.28 -5.12 -3.88
C ALA A 97 9.35 -3.98 -3.41
N PHE A 98 8.11 -4.02 -3.88
CA PHE A 98 7.03 -3.19 -3.34
C PHE A 98 6.18 -3.99 -2.36
N VAL A 99 5.69 -3.31 -1.32
CA VAL A 99 4.60 -3.81 -0.50
C VAL A 99 3.28 -3.42 -1.16
N ILE A 100 2.41 -4.40 -1.38
CA ILE A 100 1.06 -4.19 -1.92
C ILE A 100 0.06 -4.31 -0.79
N ASN A 101 -0.71 -3.26 -0.53
CA ASN A 101 -1.77 -3.26 0.47
C ASN A 101 -3.13 -3.02 -0.18
N LEU A 102 -4.16 -3.72 0.33
CA LEU A 102 -5.56 -3.52 -0.05
C LEU A 102 -6.25 -2.73 1.06
N GLY A 103 -6.74 -1.54 0.73
CA GLY A 103 -7.48 -0.71 1.67
C GLY A 103 -8.99 -0.89 1.52
N LEU A 104 -9.74 -0.13 2.31
CA LEU A 104 -11.20 -0.07 2.20
C LEU A 104 -11.56 1.23 1.50
N GLU A 105 -12.10 1.11 0.30
CA GLU A 105 -12.96 2.17 -0.22
C GLU A 105 -14.31 2.02 0.51
N GLN A 106 -14.76 3.11 1.16
CA GLN A 106 -16.08 3.18 1.80
C GLN A 106 -17.12 3.62 0.77
#